data_AF-A0A3B4ZAZ1-F1
#
_entry.id   AF-A0A3B4ZAZ1-F1
#
_cell.length_a   1.000
_cell.length_b   1.000
_cell.length_c   1.000
_cell.angle_alpha   90.00
_cell.angle_beta   90.00
_cell.angle_gamma   90.00
#
_symmetry.space_group_name_H-M   'P 1'
#
loop_
_entity.id
_entity.type
_entity.pdbx_description
1 polymer ?
#
loop_
_entity_poly.entity_id
_entity_poly.type
_entity_poly.pdbx_seq_one_letter_code
_entity_poly.pdbx_strand_id
1 'polypeptide(L)'
;YRINSISEIRLLAIADNFQHQYSHLFPDRKLLLLCPVNECGVKSQPRHLFSSTTVLKRQRATCFEFATLLCSLLLGSNYDAYCVSGYAIKEMCLLDQSLQECPLLDTEAKEQESELRPADHLRGLRVHCWVLVLARSRRVKENFFIDPLTGNSYATDSDSFLGIESMWNNLNYYVNMQDCSNGCAEMVYDVEDLKMWEPMLYGATSKMENRWPGGKTVIRYRKSKLERFAPGLSSVGLITRLTTYKDLETEVALVKEWYQDRKDHLEEREVNKVDNFMTECFKLRCRSLTAGTEQEMEFSNARSDGLVRRKLTPHEMIETFEGRSDFLYYRHQRVVERFHRNKSKPANNDVAKRIFLVAQQQIELTYHLMDYRFSLSRRTFNISTSQKFKADMVCTFQVDLSEMPLGTLALFDMLVALKTHKENVAEQIGKSVEEEDEKQLQEQKKDILTSLLIQLGKEEDLSPKDAKKIYQDCLAEMRNRLQMKANLIQKCYEEETQRLQTKQQWYQKSQLHLSEQEKDNYQTYCF
;
A
#
# COMPACT_ATOMS: atom_id res chain seq x y z
N TYR A 1 39.37 -13.66 30.36
CA TYR A 1 39.97 -12.42 30.89
C TYR A 1 39.85 -12.48 32.40
N ARG A 2 40.96 -12.51 33.16
CA ARG A 2 40.94 -12.76 34.62
C ARG A 2 41.53 -11.63 35.47
N ILE A 3 42.18 -10.64 34.86
CA ILE A 3 42.85 -9.53 35.57
C ILE A 3 42.77 -8.29 34.67
N ASN A 4 42.49 -7.12 35.27
CA ASN A 4 42.53 -5.83 34.58
C ASN A 4 43.97 -5.29 34.46
N SER A 5 44.27 -4.66 33.33
CA SER A 5 45.46 -3.83 33.15
C SER A 5 45.34 -2.51 33.91
N ILE A 6 46.46 -1.79 34.07
CA ILE A 6 46.50 -0.47 34.73
C ILE A 6 45.55 0.53 34.04
N SER A 7 45.50 0.53 32.71
CA SER A 7 44.61 1.39 31.95
C SER A 7 43.13 1.08 32.21
N GLU A 8 42.79 -0.20 32.37
CA GLU A 8 41.42 -0.62 32.65
C GLU A 8 41.01 -0.29 34.08
N ILE A 9 41.91 -0.43 35.05
CA ILE A 9 41.65 0.02 36.44
C ILE A 9 41.32 1.52 36.47
N ARG A 10 42.02 2.34 35.66
CA ARG A 10 41.71 3.78 35.54
C ARG A 10 40.33 4.02 34.93
N LEU A 11 39.97 3.29 33.87
CA LEU A 11 38.65 3.41 33.25
C LEU A 11 37.53 2.99 34.22
N LEU A 12 37.74 1.91 34.98
CA LEU A 12 36.81 1.47 36.01
C LEU A 12 36.64 2.54 37.10
N ALA A 13 37.72 3.19 37.53
CA ALA A 13 37.63 4.28 38.50
C ALA A 13 36.83 5.49 37.96
N ILE A 14 36.97 5.81 36.67
CA ILE A 14 36.18 6.85 36.01
C ILE A 14 34.70 6.45 35.96
N ALA A 15 34.40 5.21 35.57
CA ALA A 15 33.04 4.69 35.51
C ALA A 15 32.37 4.66 36.89
N ASP A 16 33.09 4.21 37.93
CA ASP A 16 32.59 4.17 39.31
C ASP A 16 32.33 5.60 39.83
N ASN A 17 33.20 6.57 39.53
CA ASN A 17 32.97 7.98 39.86
C ASN A 17 31.72 8.54 39.16
N PHE A 18 31.56 8.26 37.87
CA PHE A 18 30.36 8.67 37.13
C PHE A 18 29.09 8.04 37.70
N GLN A 19 29.14 6.77 38.07
CA GLN A 19 28.01 6.07 38.68
C GLN A 19 27.64 6.67 40.05
N HIS A 20 28.61 7.03 40.87
CA HIS A 20 28.35 7.77 42.11
C HIS A 20 27.67 9.11 41.86
N GLN A 21 28.19 9.92 40.93
CA GLN A 21 27.58 11.20 40.57
C GLN A 21 26.15 11.03 40.03
N TYR A 22 25.93 10.04 39.16
CA TYR A 22 24.62 9.71 38.63
C TYR A 22 23.63 9.35 39.74
N SER A 23 24.02 8.43 40.63
CA SER A 23 23.16 8.00 41.75
C SER A 23 22.84 9.14 42.72
N HIS A 24 23.77 10.09 42.89
CA HIS A 24 23.54 11.27 43.72
C HIS A 24 22.59 12.28 43.08
N LEU A 25 22.73 12.52 41.77
CA LEU A 25 21.89 13.47 41.02
C LEU A 25 20.51 12.90 40.69
N PHE A 26 20.41 11.57 40.53
CA PHE A 26 19.21 10.86 40.10
C PHE A 26 18.92 9.65 41.01
N PRO A 27 18.59 9.86 42.29
CA PRO A 27 18.45 8.78 43.26
C PRO A 27 17.31 7.81 42.95
N ASP A 28 16.26 8.29 42.29
CA ASP A 28 15.08 7.49 41.92
C ASP A 28 15.26 6.73 40.61
N ARG A 29 16.39 6.91 39.90
CA ARG A 29 16.66 6.22 38.64
C ARG A 29 17.45 4.94 38.86
N LYS A 30 17.16 3.93 38.04
CA LYS A 30 17.90 2.66 38.03
C LYS A 30 19.39 2.92 37.77
N LEU A 31 20.24 2.22 38.52
CA LEU A 31 21.69 2.30 38.35
C LEU A 31 22.10 1.85 36.94
N LEU A 32 23.03 2.62 36.35
CA LEU A 32 23.58 2.33 35.03
C LEU A 32 24.51 1.11 35.08
N LEU A 33 24.36 0.19 34.13
CA LEU A 33 25.25 -0.95 33.98
C LEU A 33 26.48 -0.59 33.12
N LEU A 34 27.43 0.13 33.71
CA LEU A 34 28.60 0.65 32.97
C LEU A 34 29.73 -0.37 32.83
N CYS A 35 29.91 -1.23 33.83
CA CYS A 35 31.03 -2.16 33.92
C CYS A 35 30.54 -3.53 34.42
N PRO A 36 29.86 -4.32 33.58
CA PRO A 36 29.39 -5.64 33.98
C PRO A 36 30.56 -6.56 34.35
N VAL A 37 30.28 -7.46 35.28
CA VAL A 37 31.22 -8.47 35.78
C VAL A 37 31.14 -9.69 34.87
N ASN A 38 32.30 -10.21 34.45
CA ASN A 38 32.36 -11.43 33.66
C ASN A 38 32.33 -12.71 34.53
N GLU A 39 32.36 -13.88 33.89
CA GLU A 39 32.37 -15.21 34.55
C GLU A 39 33.48 -15.42 35.58
N CYS A 40 34.53 -14.59 35.57
CA CYS A 40 35.65 -14.65 36.51
C CYS A 40 35.53 -13.66 37.66
N GLY A 41 34.41 -12.95 37.82
CA GLY A 41 34.25 -11.93 38.86
C GLY A 41 34.95 -10.61 38.54
N VAL A 42 35.36 -10.39 37.29
CA VAL A 42 36.15 -9.22 36.88
C VAL A 42 35.30 -8.26 36.06
N LYS A 43 35.25 -6.98 36.45
CA LYS A 43 34.64 -5.92 35.63
C LYS A 43 35.45 -5.77 34.34
N SER A 44 34.82 -5.92 33.18
CA SER A 44 35.52 -5.83 31.89
C SER A 44 34.70 -5.10 30.84
N GLN A 45 35.38 -4.27 30.02
CA GLN A 45 34.80 -3.59 28.87
C GLN A 45 35.49 -4.02 27.58
N PRO A 46 34.79 -4.00 26.42
CA PRO A 46 35.42 -4.19 25.11
C PRO A 46 36.53 -3.14 24.91
N ARG A 47 37.76 -3.59 24.63
CA ARG A 47 38.92 -2.68 24.48
C ARG A 47 38.93 -1.97 23.13
N HIS A 48 38.44 -2.65 22.10
CA HIS A 48 38.47 -2.20 20.72
C HIS A 48 37.22 -2.72 20.01
N LEU A 49 36.74 -1.95 19.03
CA LEU A 49 35.81 -2.43 18.02
C LEU A 49 36.55 -2.39 16.68
N PHE A 50 36.81 -3.55 16.10
CA PHE A 50 37.44 -3.66 14.79
C PHE A 50 36.44 -3.31 13.68
N SER A 51 36.94 -2.68 12.61
CA SER A 51 36.14 -2.42 11.42
C SER A 51 35.71 -3.72 10.73
N SER A 52 34.56 -3.71 10.05
CA SER A 52 34.02 -4.85 9.29
C SER A 52 35.06 -5.48 8.36
N THR A 53 35.88 -4.66 7.68
CA THR A 53 36.98 -5.13 6.82
C THR A 53 38.04 -5.91 7.59
N THR A 54 38.37 -5.49 8.81
CA THR A 54 39.35 -6.17 9.66
C THR A 54 38.79 -7.49 10.18
N VAL A 55 37.51 -7.52 10.57
CA VAL A 55 36.80 -8.73 10.98
C VAL A 55 36.80 -9.76 9.85
N LEU A 56 36.44 -9.35 8.63
CA LEU A 56 36.47 -10.22 7.45
C LEU A 56 37.86 -10.82 7.19
N LYS A 57 38.92 -10.01 7.31
CA LYS A 57 40.30 -10.48 7.10
C LYS A 57 40.79 -11.44 8.19
N ARG A 58 40.42 -11.18 9.44
CA ARG A 58 40.91 -11.95 10.60
C ARG A 58 40.05 -13.16 10.93
N GLN A 59 38.79 -13.17 10.48
CA GLN A 59 37.79 -14.18 10.81
C GLN A 59 37.68 -14.46 12.32
N ARG A 60 37.93 -13.42 13.12
CA ARG A 60 37.93 -13.49 14.58
C ARG A 60 37.51 -12.15 15.13
N ALA A 61 36.43 -12.15 15.90
CA ALA A 61 35.89 -10.97 16.54
C ALA A 61 34.95 -11.34 17.69
N THR A 62 34.44 -10.33 18.38
CA THR A 62 33.39 -10.42 19.41
C THR A 62 32.00 -10.35 18.79
N CYS A 63 30.95 -10.62 19.57
CA CYS A 63 29.56 -10.50 19.12
C CYS A 63 29.23 -9.09 18.59
N PHE A 64 29.78 -8.03 19.18
CA PHE A 64 29.59 -6.65 18.70
C PHE A 64 30.11 -6.44 17.28
N GLU A 65 31.28 -6.97 16.99
CA GLU A 65 31.96 -6.79 15.72
C GLU A 65 31.33 -7.69 14.64
N PHE A 66 30.93 -8.91 14.99
CA PHE A 66 30.15 -9.77 14.10
C PHE A 66 28.75 -9.20 13.82
N ALA A 67 28.05 -8.66 14.82
CA ALA A 67 26.77 -7.96 14.63
C ALA A 67 26.94 -6.76 13.70
N THR A 68 27.99 -5.94 13.91
CA THR A 68 28.28 -4.77 13.07
C THR A 68 28.57 -5.18 11.62
N LEU A 69 29.36 -6.22 11.42
CA LEU A 69 29.63 -6.77 10.09
C LEU A 69 28.33 -7.26 9.43
N LEU A 70 27.56 -8.10 10.11
CA LEU A 70 26.32 -8.66 9.60
C LEU A 70 25.28 -7.57 9.26
N CYS A 71 25.07 -6.62 10.17
CA CYS A 71 24.19 -5.48 9.95
C CYS A 71 24.62 -4.68 8.72
N SER A 72 25.92 -4.45 8.52
CA SER A 72 26.42 -3.75 7.33
C SER A 72 26.11 -4.48 6.01
N LEU A 73 26.17 -5.82 6.00
CA LEU A 73 25.82 -6.64 4.84
C LEU A 73 24.31 -6.61 4.56
N LEU A 74 23.49 -6.65 5.61
CA LEU A 74 22.02 -6.58 5.51
C LEU A 74 21.55 -5.21 5.01
N LEU A 75 22.14 -4.13 5.54
CA LEU A 75 21.91 -2.76 5.06
C LEU A 75 22.32 -2.61 3.60
N GLY A 76 23.49 -3.11 3.21
CA GLY A 76 23.92 -3.15 1.80
C GLY A 76 22.99 -3.97 0.90
N SER A 77 22.31 -4.96 1.47
CA SER A 77 21.27 -5.75 0.81
C SER A 77 19.87 -5.12 0.90
N ASN A 78 19.75 -3.89 1.40
CA ASN A 78 18.52 -3.11 1.52
C ASN A 78 17.48 -3.72 2.50
N TYR A 79 17.95 -4.41 3.54
CA TYR A 79 17.14 -4.73 4.73
C TYR A 79 17.18 -3.56 5.72
N ASP A 80 16.09 -3.39 6.48
CA ASP A 80 16.03 -2.42 7.58
C ASP A 80 16.58 -3.10 8.83
N ALA A 81 17.90 -3.01 9.02
CA ALA A 81 18.64 -3.76 10.02
C ALA A 81 19.36 -2.85 11.02
N TYR A 82 19.43 -3.31 12.26
CA TYR A 82 20.06 -2.61 13.37
C TYR A 82 20.94 -3.57 14.15
N CYS A 83 22.12 -3.10 14.58
CA CYS A 83 22.83 -3.76 15.67
C CYS A 83 22.07 -3.46 16.96
N VAL A 84 21.97 -4.45 17.84
CA VAL A 84 21.27 -4.37 19.12
C VAL A 84 22.27 -4.72 20.21
N SER A 85 22.46 -3.81 21.17
CA SER A 85 23.20 -4.08 22.41
C SER A 85 22.20 -4.28 23.54
N GLY A 86 22.32 -5.40 24.23
CA GLY A 86 21.42 -5.75 25.31
C GLY A 86 21.91 -6.97 26.08
N TYR A 87 20.97 -7.69 26.68
CA TYR A 87 21.25 -8.82 27.55
C TYR A 87 20.77 -10.11 26.93
N ALA A 88 21.54 -11.19 27.08
CA ALA A 88 21.14 -12.51 26.60
C ALA A 88 21.49 -13.59 27.63
N ILE A 89 20.87 -14.75 27.47
CA ILE A 89 21.15 -15.93 28.29
C ILE A 89 22.61 -16.38 28.13
N LYS A 90 23.12 -17.11 29.13
CA LYS A 90 24.50 -17.62 29.15
C LYS A 90 24.88 -18.33 27.86
N GLU A 91 23.96 -19.13 27.35
CA GLU A 91 24.12 -19.97 26.18
C GLU A 91 24.40 -19.16 24.92
N MET A 92 23.68 -18.06 24.72
CA MET A 92 23.92 -17.12 23.61
C MET A 92 25.26 -16.39 23.76
N CYS A 93 25.55 -15.90 24.97
CA CYS A 93 26.75 -15.10 25.23
C CYS A 93 28.06 -15.90 25.13
N LEU A 94 28.03 -17.17 25.54
CA LEU A 94 29.21 -18.05 25.57
C LEU A 94 29.28 -18.99 24.37
N LEU A 95 28.30 -18.93 23.46
CA LEU A 95 28.11 -19.92 22.41
C LEU A 95 28.10 -21.36 22.99
N ASP A 96 27.42 -21.53 24.12
CA ASP A 96 27.35 -22.81 24.82
C ASP A 96 26.33 -23.70 24.13
N GLN A 97 26.83 -24.64 23.33
CA GLN A 97 26.04 -25.62 22.59
C GLN A 97 25.95 -26.96 23.32
N SER A 98 26.26 -27.03 24.62
CA SER A 98 26.24 -28.28 25.39
C SER A 98 24.88 -29.00 25.40
N LEU A 99 23.78 -28.25 25.17
CA LEU A 99 22.43 -28.79 25.05
C LEU A 99 22.00 -29.12 23.62
N GLN A 100 22.80 -28.76 22.61
CA GLN A 100 22.53 -29.15 21.23
C GLN A 100 23.04 -30.57 21.00
N GLU A 101 22.18 -31.41 20.43
CA GLU A 101 22.60 -32.73 19.98
C GLU A 101 23.71 -32.58 18.93
N CYS A 102 24.80 -33.31 19.13
CA CYS A 102 25.90 -33.30 18.17
C CYS A 102 25.42 -33.96 16.87
N PRO A 103 25.43 -33.27 15.72
CA PRO A 103 24.91 -33.82 14.45
C PRO A 103 25.67 -35.04 13.93
N LEU A 104 26.80 -35.39 14.56
CA LEU A 104 27.66 -36.53 14.23
C LEU A 104 27.37 -37.78 15.08
N LEU A 105 26.47 -37.70 16.06
CA LEU A 105 26.05 -38.84 16.86
C LEU A 105 24.76 -39.42 16.27
N ASP A 106 24.76 -40.72 15.95
CA ASP A 106 23.54 -41.46 15.58
C ASP A 106 22.66 -41.61 16.84
N THR A 107 21.55 -40.87 16.88
CA THR A 107 20.66 -40.83 18.04
C THR A 107 19.65 -41.98 18.03
N GLU A 108 20.05 -43.15 18.53
CA GLU A 108 19.07 -44.10 19.08
C GLU A 108 18.72 -43.69 20.52
N ALA A 109 17.55 -43.06 20.63
CA ALA A 109 16.71 -42.85 21.82
C ALA A 109 17.39 -42.73 23.19
N LYS A 110 17.38 -41.52 23.78
CA LYS A 110 17.27 -41.38 25.24
C LYS A 110 16.36 -40.22 25.64
N GLU A 111 15.48 -40.54 26.58
CA GLU A 111 14.56 -39.65 27.27
C GLU A 111 15.31 -38.50 27.95
N GLN A 112 14.83 -37.28 27.75
CA GLN A 112 15.36 -36.07 28.40
C GLN A 112 15.02 -36.09 29.89
N GLU A 113 16.00 -36.50 30.69
CA GLU A 113 16.01 -36.17 32.12
C GLU A 113 16.34 -34.67 32.23
N SER A 114 15.38 -33.85 32.67
CA SER A 114 15.62 -32.42 32.87
C SER A 114 16.51 -32.24 34.10
N GLU A 115 17.84 -32.29 33.91
CA GLU A 115 18.77 -31.95 34.96
C GLU A 115 18.46 -30.53 35.47
N LEU A 116 18.13 -30.43 36.77
CA LEU A 116 17.92 -29.16 37.47
C LEU A 116 19.23 -28.36 37.42
N ARG A 117 19.27 -27.40 36.49
CA ARG A 117 20.45 -26.54 36.33
C ARG A 117 20.65 -25.65 37.56
N PRO A 118 21.90 -25.40 37.95
CA PRO A 118 22.21 -24.41 38.97
C PRO A 118 21.64 -23.04 38.57
N ALA A 119 21.19 -22.27 39.56
CA ALA A 119 20.75 -20.89 39.32
C ALA A 119 21.89 -20.07 38.69
N ASP A 120 21.61 -19.42 37.57
CA ASP A 120 22.57 -18.56 36.88
C ASP A 120 22.62 -17.18 37.54
N HIS A 121 23.57 -16.98 38.46
CA HIS A 121 23.76 -15.72 39.18
C HIS A 121 24.09 -14.52 38.28
N LEU A 122 24.48 -14.75 37.02
CA LEU A 122 24.77 -13.70 36.03
C LEU A 122 23.66 -13.55 34.99
N ARG A 123 22.49 -14.17 35.19
CA ARG A 123 21.34 -14.00 34.30
C ARG A 123 20.94 -12.52 34.24
N GLY A 124 20.82 -11.98 33.03
CA GLY A 124 20.52 -10.57 32.80
C GLY A 124 21.69 -9.60 33.01
N LEU A 125 22.89 -10.11 33.38
CA LEU A 125 24.10 -9.28 33.54
C LEU A 125 25.10 -9.46 32.40
N ARG A 126 24.87 -10.43 31.51
CA ARG A 126 25.72 -10.67 30.34
C ARG A 126 25.29 -9.79 29.18
N VAL A 127 26.19 -8.90 28.78
CA VAL A 127 26.00 -8.06 27.60
C VAL A 127 26.30 -8.89 26.36
N HIS A 128 25.37 -8.87 25.41
CA HIS A 128 25.49 -9.46 24.09
C HIS A 128 25.13 -8.44 23.01
N CYS A 129 25.55 -8.71 21.79
CA CYS A 129 25.19 -7.89 20.65
C CYS A 129 24.70 -8.76 19.50
N TRP A 130 23.52 -8.45 18.99
CA TRP A 130 22.86 -9.18 17.92
C TRP A 130 22.28 -8.23 16.86
N VAL A 131 21.62 -8.76 15.83
CA VAL A 131 21.01 -7.95 14.78
C VAL A 131 19.49 -8.05 14.85
N LEU A 132 18.80 -6.92 14.80
CA LEU A 132 17.35 -6.82 14.59
C LEU A 132 17.07 -6.48 13.13
N VAL A 133 16.13 -7.19 12.51
CA VAL A 133 15.60 -6.89 11.18
C VAL A 133 14.12 -6.53 11.31
N LEU A 134 13.75 -5.33 10.84
CA LEU A 134 12.37 -4.84 10.89
C LEU A 134 11.55 -5.29 9.67
N ALA A 135 10.26 -5.53 9.90
CA ALA A 135 9.25 -5.90 8.91
C ALA A 135 8.81 -4.72 8.00
N ARG A 136 9.79 -3.96 7.48
CA ARG A 136 9.55 -2.74 6.69
C ARG A 136 10.07 -2.83 5.25
N SER A 137 10.81 -3.89 4.91
CA SER A 137 11.44 -4.07 3.61
C SER A 137 11.45 -5.54 3.17
N ARG A 138 11.70 -5.79 1.87
CA ARG A 138 12.02 -7.11 1.30
C ARG A 138 11.00 -8.25 1.54
N ARG A 139 9.72 -7.94 1.80
CA ARG A 139 8.66 -8.93 2.14
C ARG A 139 8.89 -9.64 3.48
N VAL A 140 9.68 -9.04 4.38
CA VAL A 140 9.77 -9.48 5.77
C VAL A 140 8.41 -9.21 6.43
N LYS A 141 7.77 -10.27 6.94
CA LYS A 141 6.42 -10.19 7.52
C LYS A 141 6.43 -9.69 8.97
N GLU A 142 7.44 -10.11 9.73
CA GLU A 142 7.54 -9.86 11.17
C GLU A 142 8.98 -9.51 11.54
N ASN A 143 9.13 -8.77 12.64
CA ASN A 143 10.45 -8.43 13.16
C ASN A 143 11.11 -9.70 13.70
N PHE A 144 12.42 -9.81 13.52
CA PHE A 144 13.16 -10.96 14.04
C PHE A 144 14.60 -10.57 14.40
N PHE A 145 15.17 -11.34 15.30
CA PHE A 145 16.56 -11.25 15.70
C PHE A 145 17.43 -12.24 14.94
N ILE A 146 18.69 -11.91 14.75
CA ILE A 146 19.73 -12.81 14.26
C ILE A 146 20.89 -12.77 15.25
N ASP A 147 21.22 -13.93 15.80
CA ASP A 147 22.45 -14.07 16.57
C ASP A 147 23.64 -14.17 15.59
N PRO A 148 24.61 -13.25 15.65
CA PRO A 148 25.67 -13.19 14.65
C PRO A 148 26.74 -14.28 14.84
N LEU A 149 26.75 -14.97 15.98
CA LEU A 149 27.70 -16.05 16.26
C LEU A 149 27.23 -17.37 15.63
N THR A 150 25.93 -17.66 15.68
CA THR A 150 25.32 -18.87 15.11
C THR A 150 24.75 -18.65 13.71
N GLY A 151 24.38 -17.41 13.36
CA GLY A 151 23.62 -17.09 12.15
C GLY A 151 22.14 -17.46 12.21
N ASN A 152 21.66 -17.96 13.36
CA ASN A 152 20.28 -18.38 13.54
C ASN A 152 19.35 -17.17 13.73
N SER A 153 18.14 -17.28 13.18
CA SER A 153 17.07 -16.31 13.39
C SER A 153 16.19 -16.71 14.57
N TYR A 154 15.75 -15.73 15.35
CA TYR A 154 14.85 -15.89 16.49
C TYR A 154 13.71 -14.89 16.39
N ALA A 155 12.53 -15.27 16.87
CA ALA A 155 11.44 -14.33 17.06
C ALA A 155 11.80 -13.31 18.16
N THR A 156 11.20 -12.11 18.10
CA THR A 156 11.50 -11.02 19.05
C THR A 156 11.04 -11.30 20.48
N ASP A 157 10.15 -12.28 20.65
CA ASP A 157 9.64 -12.78 21.93
C ASP A 157 10.45 -13.95 22.51
N SER A 158 11.55 -14.35 21.88
CA SER A 158 12.41 -15.43 22.37
C SER A 158 13.03 -15.12 23.75
N ASP A 159 12.91 -16.09 24.67
CA ASP A 159 13.53 -16.07 26.01
C ASP A 159 15.07 -16.03 26.00
N SER A 160 15.69 -16.14 24.82
CA SER A 160 17.13 -16.05 24.64
C SER A 160 17.65 -14.62 24.83
N PHE A 161 16.80 -13.61 24.58
CA PHE A 161 17.14 -12.19 24.66
C PHE A 161 16.37 -11.56 25.84
N LEU A 162 17.12 -11.09 26.83
CA LEU A 162 16.60 -10.70 28.14
C LEU A 162 16.31 -9.19 28.26
N GLY A 163 16.65 -8.40 27.25
CA GLY A 163 16.37 -6.96 27.21
C GLY A 163 17.30 -6.22 26.28
N ILE A 164 16.91 -5.02 25.86
CA ILE A 164 17.65 -4.17 24.92
C ILE A 164 17.96 -2.83 25.60
N GLU A 165 19.22 -2.41 25.55
CA GLU A 165 19.64 -1.10 26.04
C GLU A 165 19.68 -0.07 24.90
N SER A 166 20.15 -0.49 23.73
CA SER A 166 20.28 0.39 22.58
C SER A 166 20.34 -0.37 21.27
N MET A 167 20.03 0.35 20.19
CA MET A 167 20.13 -0.16 18.83
C MET A 167 20.70 0.90 17.91
N TRP A 168 21.46 0.51 16.90
CA TRP A 168 22.08 1.46 15.97
C TRP A 168 22.27 0.89 14.58
N ASN A 169 22.37 1.79 13.61
CA ASN A 169 22.75 1.48 12.25
C ASN A 169 23.68 2.57 11.70
N ASN A 170 23.84 2.62 10.37
CA ASN A 170 24.67 3.63 9.71
C ASN A 170 24.10 5.06 9.77
N LEU A 171 22.87 5.25 10.25
CA LEU A 171 22.18 6.55 10.27
C LEU A 171 22.13 7.13 11.68
N ASN A 172 21.81 6.33 12.69
CA ASN A 172 21.66 6.83 14.05
C ASN A 172 21.98 5.77 15.11
N TYR A 173 22.09 6.25 16.34
CA TYR A 173 22.16 5.47 17.56
C TYR A 173 20.93 5.79 18.41
N TYR A 174 20.16 4.76 18.75
CA TYR A 174 18.92 4.87 19.49
C TYR A 174 19.09 4.25 20.88
N VAL A 175 18.70 5.01 21.90
CA VAL A 175 18.65 4.54 23.29
C VAL A 175 17.24 4.03 23.58
N ASN A 176 17.13 2.84 24.17
CA ASN A 176 15.85 2.30 24.58
C ASN A 176 15.34 3.04 25.82
N MET A 177 14.12 3.59 25.73
CA MET A 177 13.46 4.30 26.82
C MET A 177 12.38 3.43 27.50
N GLN A 178 12.17 2.20 27.00
CA GLN A 178 11.17 1.25 27.48
C GLN A 178 11.68 0.43 28.66
N ASP A 179 10.76 -0.06 29.50
CA ASP A 179 11.09 -1.11 30.46
C ASP A 179 11.18 -2.46 29.74
N CYS A 180 12.36 -3.08 29.79
CA CYS A 180 12.62 -4.40 29.24
C CYS A 180 13.03 -5.42 30.32
N SER A 181 12.65 -5.18 31.58
CA SER A 181 12.94 -6.07 32.72
C SER A 181 12.37 -7.49 32.54
N ASN A 182 11.29 -7.64 31.78
CA ASN A 182 10.64 -8.91 31.46
C ASN A 182 11.05 -9.48 30.09
N GLY A 183 12.16 -9.02 29.50
CA GLY A 183 12.62 -9.47 28.19
C GLY A 183 12.17 -8.58 27.03
N CYS A 184 12.07 -9.17 25.84
CA CYS A 184 11.82 -8.44 24.59
C CYS A 184 10.42 -8.64 23.99
N ALA A 185 9.57 -9.51 24.58
CA ALA A 185 8.28 -9.88 24.00
C ALA A 185 7.30 -8.72 23.84
N GLU A 186 7.27 -7.78 24.80
CA GLU A 186 6.36 -6.63 24.81
C GLU A 186 6.99 -5.35 24.26
N MET A 187 8.20 -5.44 23.68
CA MET A 187 8.90 -4.27 23.18
C MET A 187 8.29 -3.72 21.90
N VAL A 188 8.18 -2.39 21.84
CA VAL A 188 7.80 -1.64 20.63
C VAL A 188 9.07 -1.31 19.83
N TYR A 189 9.11 -1.73 18.57
CA TYR A 189 10.26 -1.53 17.68
C TYR A 189 10.10 -0.38 16.68
N ASP A 190 9.11 0.49 16.90
CA ASP A 190 8.99 1.71 16.10
C ASP A 190 9.99 2.77 16.56
N VAL A 191 11.16 2.81 15.90
CA VAL A 191 12.23 3.78 16.15
C VAL A 191 11.85 5.24 15.86
N GLU A 192 10.64 5.51 15.37
CA GLU A 192 10.10 6.87 15.19
C GLU A 192 9.35 7.36 16.43
N ASP A 193 8.95 6.46 17.32
CA ASP A 193 8.33 6.83 18.59
C ASP A 193 9.41 7.28 19.58
N LEU A 194 9.53 8.61 19.72
CA LEU A 194 10.48 9.26 20.63
C LEU A 194 10.20 8.98 22.11
N LYS A 195 9.02 8.45 22.46
CA LYS A 195 8.76 7.99 23.83
C LYS A 195 9.45 6.66 24.11
N MET A 196 9.67 5.86 23.07
CA MET A 196 10.23 4.50 23.18
C MET A 196 11.71 4.47 22.81
N TRP A 197 12.15 5.32 21.87
CA TRP A 197 13.50 5.35 21.35
C TRP A 197 14.04 6.77 21.19
N GLU A 198 15.04 7.13 21.98
CA GLU A 198 15.69 8.45 21.90
C GLU A 198 16.88 8.41 20.93
N PRO A 199 16.88 9.21 19.84
CA PRO A 199 17.99 9.29 18.90
C PRO A 199 19.12 10.19 19.43
N MET A 200 20.35 9.70 19.39
CA MET A 200 21.52 10.44 19.90
C MET A 200 22.17 11.36 18.85
N LEU A 201 22.06 11.04 17.56
CA LEU A 201 22.66 11.83 16.48
C LEU A 201 21.64 12.83 15.91
N TYR A 202 21.52 13.98 16.59
CA TYR A 202 20.71 15.13 16.14
C TYR A 202 21.29 15.71 14.82
N GLY A 203 20.47 15.74 13.77
CA GLY A 203 20.88 16.16 12.42
C GLY A 203 20.90 15.04 11.37
N ALA A 204 20.89 13.77 11.79
CA ALA A 204 20.65 12.63 10.90
C ALA A 204 19.15 12.41 10.59
N THR A 205 18.27 13.27 11.14
CA THR A 205 16.81 13.16 11.09
C THR A 205 16.17 13.63 9.78
N SER A 206 16.94 14.04 8.76
CA SER A 206 16.42 13.96 7.38
C SER A 206 16.57 12.53 6.85
N LYS A 207 15.78 11.60 7.41
CA LYS A 207 15.71 10.17 7.03
C LYS A 207 15.63 9.94 5.50
N MET A 208 15.21 10.93 4.72
CA MET A 208 15.01 10.82 3.28
C MET A 208 16.24 11.17 2.43
N GLU A 209 17.14 12.02 2.90
CA GLU A 209 18.26 12.53 2.10
C GLU A 209 19.47 11.58 2.12
N ASN A 210 19.70 10.91 3.26
CA ASN A 210 20.82 9.96 3.43
C ASN A 210 20.51 8.53 2.93
N ARG A 211 19.23 8.12 2.86
CA ARG A 211 18.82 6.81 2.28
C ARG A 211 18.85 6.79 0.75
N TRP A 212 18.79 7.97 0.13
CA TRP A 212 18.69 8.18 -1.32
C TRP A 212 19.50 9.43 -1.69
N PRO A 213 20.80 9.33 -2.01
CA PRO A 213 21.59 10.50 -2.41
C PRO A 213 20.93 11.16 -3.65
N GLY A 214 20.37 12.36 -3.47
CA GLY A 214 19.60 13.05 -4.53
C GLY A 214 18.17 12.53 -4.75
N GLY A 215 17.58 11.81 -3.79
CA GLY A 215 16.18 11.34 -3.80
C GLY A 215 15.91 10.12 -4.68
N LYS A 216 16.95 9.50 -5.26
CA LYS A 216 16.84 8.40 -6.24
C LYS A 216 18.05 7.46 -6.20
N THR A 217 17.83 6.16 -6.34
CA THR A 217 18.91 5.17 -6.61
C THR A 217 18.71 4.56 -7.99
N VAL A 218 19.83 4.27 -8.65
CA VAL A 218 19.86 3.73 -10.02
C VAL A 218 20.74 2.49 -10.04
N ILE A 219 20.17 1.36 -10.44
CA ILE A 219 20.88 0.10 -10.68
C ILE A 219 20.85 -0.18 -12.17
N ARG A 220 22.01 -0.40 -12.78
CA ARG A 220 22.13 -0.74 -14.20
C ARG A 220 22.35 -2.24 -14.36
N TYR A 221 21.59 -2.85 -15.25
CA TYR A 221 21.70 -4.23 -15.67
C TYR A 221 21.97 -4.29 -17.17
N ARG A 222 22.34 -5.47 -17.69
CA ARG A 222 22.52 -5.65 -19.14
C ARG A 222 21.18 -5.38 -19.86
N LYS A 223 21.14 -4.35 -20.70
CA LYS A 223 19.94 -3.87 -21.45
C LYS A 223 18.77 -3.38 -20.58
N SER A 224 18.99 -3.07 -19.30
CA SER A 224 17.92 -2.47 -18.48
C SER A 224 18.46 -1.59 -17.36
N LYS A 225 17.62 -0.65 -16.93
CA LYS A 225 17.93 0.32 -15.88
C LYS A 225 16.78 0.34 -14.89
N LEU A 226 17.06 0.01 -13.64
CA LEU A 226 16.12 0.08 -12.54
C LEU A 226 16.37 1.34 -11.73
N GLU A 227 15.36 2.19 -11.65
CA GLU A 227 15.37 3.41 -10.86
C GLU A 227 14.39 3.23 -9.71
N ARG A 228 14.82 3.55 -8.50
CA ARG A 228 13.95 3.61 -7.33
C ARG A 228 13.99 5.02 -6.77
N PHE A 229 12.89 5.46 -6.20
CA PHE A 229 12.69 6.83 -5.71
C PHE A 229 12.32 6.79 -4.23
N ALA A 230 12.77 7.79 -3.49
CA ALA A 230 12.44 7.94 -2.09
C ALA A 230 10.90 8.08 -1.89
N PRO A 231 10.26 7.20 -1.11
CA PRO A 231 8.83 7.32 -0.81
C PRO A 231 8.52 8.68 -0.16
N GLY A 232 7.54 9.41 -0.70
CA GLY A 232 7.11 10.74 -0.21
C GLY A 232 7.91 11.95 -0.71
N LEU A 233 9.03 11.74 -1.43
CA LEU A 233 9.84 12.82 -2.03
C LEU A 233 9.49 13.06 -3.51
N SER A 234 8.98 12.02 -4.16
CA SER A 234 8.40 12.10 -5.50
C SER A 234 7.06 12.82 -5.43
N SER A 235 6.97 14.02 -5.99
CA SER A 235 5.73 14.80 -6.08
C SER A 235 4.58 14.09 -6.83
N VAL A 236 4.89 12.96 -7.48
CA VAL A 236 4.00 12.21 -8.37
C VAL A 236 3.67 10.80 -7.82
N GLY A 237 4.15 10.44 -6.62
CA GLY A 237 3.93 9.12 -6.03
C GLY A 237 4.70 7.97 -6.71
N LEU A 238 5.60 8.26 -7.67
CA LEU A 238 6.41 7.23 -8.35
C LEU A 238 7.44 6.63 -7.38
N ILE A 239 7.42 5.31 -7.20
CA ILE A 239 8.34 4.57 -6.32
C ILE A 239 9.44 3.89 -7.10
N THR A 240 9.09 3.24 -8.22
CA THR A 240 10.02 2.43 -9.02
C THR A 240 9.76 2.63 -10.50
N ARG A 241 10.82 2.69 -11.29
CA ARG A 241 10.78 2.69 -12.75
C ARG A 241 11.79 1.69 -13.30
N LEU A 242 11.34 0.79 -14.15
CA LEU A 242 12.17 -0.13 -14.91
C LEU A 242 12.16 0.28 -16.39
N THR A 243 13.32 0.61 -16.93
CA THR A 243 13.51 0.91 -18.35
C THR A 243 14.25 -0.25 -18.99
N THR A 244 13.69 -0.82 -20.06
CA THR A 244 14.33 -1.85 -20.88
C THR A 244 14.74 -1.25 -22.22
N TYR A 245 15.93 -1.58 -22.69
CA TYR A 245 16.50 -1.07 -23.94
C TYR A 245 16.56 -2.17 -25.00
N LYS A 246 16.39 -1.81 -26.28
CA LYS A 246 16.60 -2.76 -27.39
C LYS A 246 18.07 -3.21 -27.46
N ASP A 247 18.97 -2.26 -27.26
CA ASP A 247 20.43 -2.42 -27.35
C ASP A 247 21.12 -2.12 -26.01
N LEU A 248 22.45 -1.98 -26.03
CA LEU A 248 23.31 -1.69 -24.86
C LEU A 248 23.15 -0.25 -24.33
N GLU A 249 21.90 0.25 -24.18
CA GLU A 249 21.48 1.54 -23.57
C GLU A 249 21.05 2.70 -24.51
N THR A 250 20.94 2.53 -25.82
CA THR A 250 20.61 3.63 -26.75
C THR A 250 19.10 3.86 -26.97
N GLU A 251 18.33 2.80 -27.25
CA GLU A 251 16.91 2.91 -27.60
C GLU A 251 16.02 2.25 -26.54
N VAL A 252 15.10 3.02 -25.95
CA VAL A 252 14.15 2.54 -24.94
C VAL A 252 13.03 1.73 -25.61
N ALA A 253 12.91 0.47 -25.24
CA ALA A 253 11.86 -0.44 -25.71
C ALA A 253 10.61 -0.37 -24.83
N LEU A 254 10.80 -0.50 -23.52
CA LEU A 254 9.72 -0.62 -22.53
C LEU A 254 10.05 0.24 -21.31
N VAL A 255 9.07 0.95 -20.80
CA VAL A 255 9.14 1.63 -19.50
C VAL A 255 8.00 1.14 -18.63
N LYS A 256 8.32 0.55 -17.48
CA LYS A 256 7.35 0.10 -16.48
C LYS A 256 7.54 0.90 -15.19
N GLU A 257 6.47 1.49 -14.69
CA GLU A 257 6.44 2.41 -13.56
C GLU A 257 5.47 1.89 -12.49
N TRP A 258 5.88 2.00 -11.23
CA TRP A 258 5.05 1.65 -10.07
C TRP A 258 4.91 2.84 -9.13
N TYR A 259 3.69 3.06 -8.65
CA TYR A 259 3.31 4.23 -7.86
C TYR A 259 2.71 3.84 -6.51
N GLN A 260 2.85 4.73 -5.51
CA GLN A 260 2.18 4.68 -4.22
C GLN A 260 1.42 5.97 -3.97
N ASP A 261 0.35 5.86 -3.19
CA ASP A 261 -0.32 6.99 -2.54
C ASP A 261 -0.74 8.12 -3.49
N ARG A 262 -0.94 7.77 -4.77
CA ARG A 262 -1.47 8.72 -5.75
C ARG A 262 -2.95 8.95 -5.50
N LYS A 263 -3.37 10.22 -5.64
CA LYS A 263 -4.77 10.64 -5.48
C LYS A 263 -5.73 9.99 -6.48
N ASP A 264 -5.22 9.61 -7.64
CA ASP A 264 -5.97 8.90 -8.69
C ASP A 264 -5.92 7.37 -8.53
N HIS A 265 -5.22 6.86 -7.52
CA HIS A 265 -5.05 5.43 -7.25
C HIS A 265 -4.36 4.64 -8.38
N LEU A 266 -3.59 5.31 -9.24
CA LEU A 266 -2.73 4.62 -10.22
C LEU A 266 -1.64 3.85 -9.45
N GLU A 267 -1.50 2.55 -9.73
CA GLU A 267 -0.53 1.67 -9.08
C GLU A 267 0.59 1.27 -10.05
N GLU A 268 0.25 1.05 -11.32
CA GLU A 268 1.21 0.59 -12.32
C GLU A 268 0.95 1.25 -13.69
N ARG A 269 2.02 1.61 -14.39
CA ARG A 269 1.97 2.09 -15.77
C ARG A 269 3.05 1.41 -16.61
N GLU A 270 2.68 0.85 -17.74
CA GLU A 270 3.59 0.24 -18.70
C GLU A 270 3.47 0.93 -20.05
N VAL A 271 4.59 1.35 -20.61
CA VAL A 271 4.67 2.02 -21.91
C VAL A 271 5.63 1.24 -22.79
N ASN A 272 5.09 0.57 -23.80
CA ASN A 272 5.86 -0.05 -24.86
C ASN A 272 6.03 0.96 -25.99
N LYS A 273 7.27 1.43 -26.18
CA LYS A 273 7.61 2.42 -27.21
C LYS A 273 7.74 1.82 -28.61
N VAL A 274 7.85 0.49 -28.72
CA VAL A 274 7.91 -0.21 -30.01
C VAL A 274 6.54 -0.25 -30.65
N ASP A 275 5.53 -0.63 -29.86
CA ASP A 275 4.15 -0.81 -30.31
C ASP A 275 3.28 0.45 -30.04
N ASN A 276 3.88 1.50 -29.48
CA ASN A 276 3.24 2.73 -29.01
C ASN A 276 1.97 2.45 -28.16
N PHE A 277 2.11 1.44 -27.31
CA PHE A 277 1.05 0.87 -26.48
C PHE A 277 1.29 1.24 -25.02
N MET A 278 0.24 1.66 -24.32
CA MET A 278 0.30 2.08 -22.94
C MET A 278 -0.77 1.41 -22.11
N THR A 279 -0.40 0.88 -20.95
CA THR A 279 -1.33 0.28 -19.99
C THR A 279 -1.17 0.96 -18.64
N GLU A 280 -2.28 1.39 -18.05
CA GLU A 280 -2.39 1.99 -16.72
C GLU A 280 -3.29 1.13 -15.86
N CYS A 281 -2.74 0.55 -14.79
CA CYS A 281 -3.49 -0.24 -13.83
C CYS A 281 -3.65 0.51 -12.50
N PHE A 282 -4.91 0.55 -12.08
CA PHE A 282 -5.42 1.06 -10.83
C PHE A 282 -5.92 -0.14 -10.02
N LYS A 283 -6.05 -0.03 -8.69
CA LYS A 283 -6.42 -1.12 -7.74
C LYS A 283 -7.36 -2.21 -8.27
N LEU A 284 -8.38 -1.86 -9.07
CA LEU A 284 -9.41 -2.77 -9.57
C LEU A 284 -9.69 -2.61 -11.09
N ARG A 285 -8.87 -1.85 -11.80
CA ARG A 285 -9.13 -1.47 -13.19
C ARG A 285 -7.84 -1.28 -13.95
N CYS A 286 -7.71 -1.94 -15.10
CA CYS A 286 -6.64 -1.65 -16.05
C CYS A 286 -7.23 -0.93 -17.26
N ARG A 287 -6.54 0.12 -17.71
CA ARG A 287 -6.85 0.91 -18.89
C ARG A 287 -5.72 0.72 -19.88
N SER A 288 -6.02 0.25 -21.07
CA SER A 288 -5.07 0.15 -22.17
C SER A 288 -5.38 1.21 -23.22
N LEU A 289 -4.36 1.91 -23.70
CA LEU A 289 -4.44 2.89 -24.77
C LEU A 289 -3.47 2.50 -25.89
N THR A 290 -3.99 2.48 -27.10
CA THR A 290 -3.20 2.29 -28.32
C THR A 290 -3.28 3.57 -29.14
N ALA A 291 -2.13 4.23 -29.35
CA ALA A 291 -1.95 5.37 -30.26
C ALA A 291 -3.13 6.38 -30.29
N GLY A 292 -3.60 6.83 -29.13
CA GLY A 292 -4.54 7.95 -28.97
C GLY A 292 -5.96 7.77 -29.54
N THR A 293 -6.32 6.60 -30.05
CA THR A 293 -7.62 6.38 -30.73
C THR A 293 -8.49 5.33 -30.06
N GLU A 294 -7.92 4.26 -29.51
CA GLU A 294 -8.69 3.23 -28.81
C GLU A 294 -8.35 3.20 -27.32
N GLN A 295 -9.38 3.30 -26.49
CA GLN A 295 -9.31 3.14 -25.04
C GLN A 295 -10.06 1.88 -24.63
N GLU A 296 -9.34 0.92 -24.06
CA GLU A 296 -9.92 -0.29 -23.50
C GLU A 296 -9.81 -0.26 -21.98
N MET A 297 -10.89 -0.66 -21.29
CA MET A 297 -10.97 -0.73 -19.84
C MET A 297 -11.42 -2.13 -19.44
N GLU A 298 -10.62 -2.78 -18.60
CA GLU A 298 -10.99 -4.04 -17.96
C GLU A 298 -11.13 -3.82 -16.45
N PHE A 299 -12.21 -4.34 -15.89
CA PHE A 299 -12.54 -4.24 -14.46
C PHE A 299 -12.34 -5.61 -13.83
N SER A 300 -11.47 -5.70 -12.82
CA SER A 300 -10.99 -6.98 -12.28
C SER A 300 -11.90 -7.58 -11.19
N ASN A 301 -13.16 -7.12 -11.06
CA ASN A 301 -14.19 -7.72 -10.19
C ASN A 301 -15.60 -7.20 -10.55
N ALA A 302 -16.62 -7.98 -10.20
CA ALA A 302 -18.04 -7.70 -10.47
C ALA A 302 -18.48 -6.34 -9.90
N ARG A 303 -18.46 -5.31 -10.75
CA ARG A 303 -19.24 -4.10 -10.50
C ARG A 303 -20.69 -4.51 -10.23
N SER A 304 -21.40 -3.73 -9.41
CA SER A 304 -22.81 -4.00 -9.10
C SER A 304 -23.71 -4.05 -10.34
N ASP A 305 -23.28 -3.44 -11.45
CA ASP A 305 -23.93 -3.44 -12.76
C ASP A 305 -23.50 -4.59 -13.69
N GLY A 306 -22.57 -5.44 -13.25
CA GLY A 306 -22.01 -6.57 -13.99
C GLY A 306 -21.04 -6.21 -15.12
N LEU A 307 -20.59 -4.95 -15.26
CA LEU A 307 -19.70 -4.53 -16.36
C LEU A 307 -18.26 -5.02 -16.12
N VAL A 308 -17.72 -5.79 -17.07
CA VAL A 308 -16.36 -6.37 -17.00
C VAL A 308 -15.40 -5.69 -17.96
N ARG A 309 -15.87 -5.25 -19.13
CA ARG A 309 -15.03 -4.60 -20.14
C ARG A 309 -15.76 -3.47 -20.85
N ARG A 310 -15.07 -2.35 -21.08
CA ARG A 310 -15.55 -1.27 -21.95
C ARG A 310 -14.46 -0.88 -22.94
N LYS A 311 -14.76 -0.95 -24.24
CA LYS A 311 -13.90 -0.46 -25.32
C LYS A 311 -14.51 0.77 -25.96
N LEU A 312 -13.72 1.84 -26.04
CA LEU A 312 -14.06 3.12 -26.66
C LEU A 312 -13.12 3.34 -27.84
N THR A 313 -13.70 3.63 -28.99
CA THR A 313 -13.00 4.18 -30.15
C THR A 313 -13.69 5.50 -30.54
N PRO A 314 -13.14 6.31 -31.47
CA PRO A 314 -13.72 7.61 -31.83
C PRO A 314 -15.14 7.52 -32.41
N HIS A 315 -15.59 6.32 -32.80
CA HIS A 315 -16.85 6.09 -33.49
C HIS A 315 -17.72 5.01 -32.85
N GLU A 316 -17.23 4.32 -31.80
CA GLU A 316 -18.00 3.29 -31.12
C GLU A 316 -17.62 3.10 -29.65
N MET A 317 -18.63 2.79 -28.84
CA MET A 317 -18.50 2.25 -27.49
C MET A 317 -19.04 0.81 -27.47
N ILE A 318 -18.25 -0.12 -26.93
CA ILE A 318 -18.60 -1.52 -26.70
C ILE A 318 -18.51 -1.80 -25.21
N GLU A 319 -19.53 -2.44 -24.64
CA GLU A 319 -19.58 -2.87 -23.24
C GLU A 319 -19.83 -4.38 -23.17
N THR A 320 -19.09 -5.06 -22.30
CA THR A 320 -19.23 -6.50 -22.02
C THR A 320 -19.55 -6.71 -20.55
N PHE A 321 -20.56 -7.52 -20.27
CA PHE A 321 -21.10 -7.75 -18.93
C PHE A 321 -21.08 -9.23 -18.56
N GLU A 322 -21.00 -9.52 -17.27
CA GLU A 322 -21.04 -10.87 -16.70
C GLU A 322 -21.96 -10.89 -15.46
N GLY A 323 -22.73 -11.96 -15.28
CA GLY A 323 -23.52 -12.19 -14.06
C GLY A 323 -24.75 -11.29 -13.88
N ARG A 324 -25.19 -10.53 -14.89
CA ARG A 324 -26.40 -9.70 -14.79
C ARG A 324 -27.67 -10.53 -14.69
N SER A 325 -28.59 -10.11 -13.82
CA SER A 325 -29.90 -10.75 -13.62
C SER A 325 -30.82 -10.68 -14.85
N ASP A 326 -30.59 -9.72 -15.75
CA ASP A 326 -31.32 -9.54 -17.01
C ASP A 326 -30.66 -10.26 -18.20
N PHE A 327 -29.61 -11.06 -17.96
CA PHE A 327 -28.87 -11.85 -18.97
C PHE A 327 -28.19 -11.02 -20.08
N LEU A 328 -28.13 -9.69 -19.96
CA LEU A 328 -27.38 -8.83 -20.89
C LEU A 328 -25.88 -9.09 -20.72
N TYR A 329 -25.19 -9.42 -21.82
CA TYR A 329 -23.74 -9.68 -21.79
C TYR A 329 -22.95 -8.79 -22.73
N TYR A 330 -23.61 -8.10 -23.65
CA TYR A 330 -22.96 -7.28 -24.67
C TYR A 330 -23.84 -6.11 -25.12
N ARG A 331 -23.26 -4.91 -25.20
CA ARG A 331 -23.90 -3.70 -25.73
C ARG A 331 -22.95 -2.93 -26.65
N HIS A 332 -23.46 -2.37 -27.75
CA HIS A 332 -22.71 -1.53 -28.70
C HIS A 332 -23.48 -0.24 -29.03
N GLN A 333 -22.77 0.88 -29.15
CA GLN A 333 -23.30 2.25 -29.34
C GLN A 333 -24.23 2.42 -30.54
N ARG A 334 -24.21 1.51 -31.52
CA ARG A 334 -25.27 1.37 -32.53
C ARG A 334 -26.46 0.57 -31.97
N VAL A 335 -26.85 0.87 -30.74
CA VAL A 335 -27.86 0.22 -29.89
C VAL A 335 -28.16 -1.24 -30.26
N VAL A 336 -27.11 -2.06 -30.31
CA VAL A 336 -27.23 -3.53 -30.42
C VAL A 336 -27.00 -4.10 -29.04
N GLU A 337 -27.98 -4.83 -28.53
CA GLU A 337 -27.92 -5.55 -27.27
C GLU A 337 -28.07 -7.04 -27.53
N ARG A 338 -27.31 -7.86 -26.81
CA ARG A 338 -27.37 -9.32 -26.88
C ARG A 338 -27.56 -9.94 -25.50
N PHE A 339 -28.41 -10.94 -25.44
CA PHE A 339 -28.81 -11.61 -24.20
C PHE A 339 -28.41 -13.09 -24.23
N HIS A 340 -28.06 -13.62 -23.06
CA HIS A 340 -27.87 -15.05 -22.87
C HIS A 340 -29.22 -15.78 -22.79
N ARG A 341 -29.23 -17.06 -23.16
CA ARG A 341 -30.44 -17.90 -23.19
C ARG A 341 -31.04 -18.05 -21.79
N ASN A 342 -32.27 -17.59 -21.60
CA ASN A 342 -33.04 -17.85 -20.39
C ASN A 342 -33.91 -19.10 -20.56
N LYS A 343 -33.44 -20.24 -20.02
CA LYS A 343 -34.11 -21.54 -20.11
C LYS A 343 -35.52 -21.57 -19.48
N SER A 344 -35.90 -20.58 -18.68
CA SER A 344 -37.27 -20.49 -18.10
C SER A 344 -38.34 -20.08 -19.11
N LYS A 345 -37.95 -19.47 -20.24
CA LYS A 345 -38.86 -19.05 -21.33
C LYS A 345 -38.66 -19.94 -22.56
N PRO A 346 -39.71 -20.20 -23.37
CA PRO A 346 -39.52 -20.87 -24.66
C PRO A 346 -38.70 -19.97 -25.60
N ALA A 347 -37.87 -20.58 -26.47
CA ALA A 347 -36.83 -19.86 -27.22
C ALA A 347 -37.38 -18.76 -28.15
N ASN A 348 -38.57 -18.98 -28.69
CA ASN A 348 -39.35 -18.04 -29.50
C ASN A 348 -39.88 -16.81 -28.77
N ASN A 349 -39.94 -16.85 -27.43
CA ASN A 349 -40.37 -15.74 -26.58
C ASN A 349 -39.20 -15.17 -25.75
N ASP A 350 -37.99 -15.66 -25.98
CA ASP A 350 -36.75 -15.23 -25.34
C ASP A 350 -35.89 -14.41 -26.31
N VAL A 351 -35.78 -13.11 -26.08
CA VAL A 351 -35.08 -12.19 -26.99
C VAL A 351 -33.58 -12.40 -26.88
N ALA A 352 -32.93 -12.83 -27.97
CA ALA A 352 -31.49 -13.02 -28.05
C ALA A 352 -30.73 -11.75 -28.45
N LYS A 353 -31.35 -10.95 -29.32
CA LYS A 353 -30.75 -9.72 -29.86
C LYS A 353 -31.81 -8.65 -30.02
N ARG A 354 -31.51 -7.44 -29.56
CA ARG A 354 -32.34 -6.25 -29.74
C ARG A 354 -31.53 -5.16 -30.43
N ILE A 355 -32.10 -4.53 -31.45
CA ILE A 355 -31.44 -3.50 -32.26
C ILE A 355 -32.38 -2.29 -32.36
N PHE A 356 -31.88 -1.10 -32.05
CA PHE A 356 -32.61 0.15 -32.32
C PHE A 356 -31.97 0.88 -33.49
N LEU A 357 -32.64 0.82 -34.65
CA LEU A 357 -32.23 1.51 -35.87
C LEU A 357 -32.79 2.93 -35.83
N VAL A 358 -32.12 3.81 -35.07
CA VAL A 358 -32.60 5.18 -34.79
C VAL A 358 -32.89 5.97 -36.07
N ALA A 359 -31.99 5.93 -37.05
CA ALA A 359 -32.16 6.62 -38.34
C ALA A 359 -33.34 6.08 -39.17
N GLN A 360 -33.68 4.80 -39.02
CA GLN A 360 -34.77 4.14 -39.73
C GLN A 360 -36.07 4.12 -38.92
N GLN A 361 -36.07 4.68 -37.71
CA GLN A 361 -37.17 4.64 -36.75
C GLN A 361 -37.71 3.23 -36.53
N GLN A 362 -36.82 2.23 -36.49
CA GLN A 362 -37.19 0.82 -36.45
C GLN A 362 -36.55 0.11 -35.24
N ILE A 363 -37.26 -0.83 -34.63
CA ILE A 363 -36.73 -1.73 -33.60
C ILE A 363 -36.81 -3.15 -34.11
N GLU A 364 -35.68 -3.86 -34.10
CA GLU A 364 -35.62 -5.28 -34.45
C GLU A 364 -35.34 -6.13 -33.20
N LEU A 365 -36.16 -7.16 -33.01
CA LEU A 365 -35.98 -8.20 -32.01
C LEU A 365 -35.72 -9.52 -32.74
N THR A 366 -34.63 -10.20 -32.37
CA THR A 366 -34.35 -11.57 -32.79
C THR A 366 -34.40 -12.46 -31.55
N TYR A 367 -35.14 -13.56 -31.64
CA TYR A 367 -35.34 -14.50 -30.53
C TYR A 367 -34.34 -15.65 -30.58
N HIS A 368 -34.15 -16.38 -29.48
CA HIS A 368 -33.22 -17.51 -29.43
C HIS A 368 -33.66 -18.66 -30.35
N LEU A 369 -32.67 -19.43 -30.86
CA LEU A 369 -32.90 -20.59 -31.71
C LEU A 369 -33.60 -21.70 -30.90
N MET A 370 -34.61 -22.34 -31.49
CA MET A 370 -35.15 -23.59 -30.97
C MET A 370 -34.21 -24.74 -31.32
N ASP A 371 -34.05 -25.71 -30.43
CA ASP A 371 -33.08 -26.81 -30.55
C ASP A 371 -33.22 -27.67 -31.84
N TYR A 372 -34.35 -27.58 -32.54
CA TYR A 372 -34.68 -28.37 -33.74
C TYR A 372 -34.93 -27.55 -35.01
N ARG A 373 -34.52 -26.27 -35.07
CA ARG A 373 -34.77 -25.38 -36.22
C ARG A 373 -33.49 -24.66 -36.67
N PHE A 374 -33.41 -24.34 -37.96
CA PHE A 374 -32.24 -23.66 -38.57
C PHE A 374 -32.43 -22.14 -38.76
N SER A 375 -33.62 -21.61 -38.43
CA SER A 375 -33.95 -20.20 -38.61
C SER A 375 -34.47 -19.59 -37.30
N LEU A 376 -34.18 -18.30 -37.08
CA LEU A 376 -34.57 -17.56 -35.88
C LEU A 376 -35.87 -16.80 -36.14
N SER A 377 -36.77 -16.76 -35.15
CA SER A 377 -37.91 -15.85 -35.18
C SER A 377 -37.42 -14.40 -35.05
N ARG A 378 -38.06 -13.48 -35.78
CA ARG A 378 -37.75 -12.04 -35.77
C ARG A 378 -39.03 -11.23 -35.67
N ARG A 379 -39.00 -10.15 -34.90
CA ARG A 379 -40.05 -9.13 -34.90
C ARG A 379 -39.46 -7.76 -35.13
N THR A 380 -40.11 -7.00 -35.99
CA THR A 380 -39.65 -5.67 -36.37
C THR A 380 -40.78 -4.68 -36.19
N PHE A 381 -40.53 -3.65 -35.39
CA PHE A 381 -41.48 -2.58 -35.10
C PHE A 381 -41.05 -1.31 -35.84
N ASN A 382 -41.95 -0.75 -36.63
CA ASN A 382 -41.76 0.55 -37.25
C ASN A 382 -42.40 1.63 -36.35
N ILE A 383 -41.57 2.49 -35.77
CA ILE A 383 -42.00 3.55 -34.88
C ILE A 383 -42.30 4.80 -35.70
N SER A 384 -43.58 5.11 -35.94
CA SER A 384 -43.96 6.46 -36.38
C SER A 384 -44.21 7.37 -35.17
N THR A 385 -43.91 8.65 -35.31
CA THR A 385 -43.97 9.68 -34.25
C THR A 385 -45.39 10.19 -33.94
N SER A 386 -46.42 9.86 -34.73
CA SER A 386 -47.71 10.59 -34.65
C SER A 386 -48.98 9.80 -35.00
N GLN A 387 -49.01 8.46 -34.95
CA GLN A 387 -50.22 7.68 -35.28
C GLN A 387 -50.64 6.66 -34.22
N LYS A 388 -51.96 6.39 -34.19
CA LYS A 388 -52.56 5.27 -33.44
C LYS A 388 -51.96 3.95 -33.92
N PHE A 389 -51.60 3.06 -33.00
CA PHE A 389 -50.98 1.77 -33.29
C PHE A 389 -51.87 0.92 -34.21
N LYS A 390 -51.27 0.35 -35.26
CA LYS A 390 -51.91 -0.56 -36.20
C LYS A 390 -51.05 -1.82 -36.35
N ALA A 391 -51.69 -2.95 -36.67
CA ALA A 391 -51.01 -4.24 -36.80
C ALA A 391 -49.97 -4.28 -37.94
N ASP A 392 -50.13 -3.45 -38.98
CA ASP A 392 -49.19 -3.29 -40.10
C ASP A 392 -47.88 -2.59 -39.72
N MET A 393 -47.81 -1.99 -38.53
CA MET A 393 -46.59 -1.38 -37.98
C MET A 393 -45.61 -2.42 -37.42
N VAL A 394 -45.99 -3.71 -37.40
CA VAL A 394 -45.18 -4.81 -36.89
C VAL A 394 -45.03 -5.92 -37.93
N CYS A 395 -43.80 -6.19 -38.35
CA CYS A 395 -43.48 -7.35 -39.17
C CYS A 395 -43.01 -8.49 -38.25
N THR A 396 -43.75 -9.60 -38.21
CA THR A 396 -43.38 -10.80 -37.46
C THR A 396 -43.02 -11.93 -38.39
N PHE A 397 -41.80 -12.44 -38.28
CA PHE A 397 -41.37 -13.70 -38.86
C PHE A 397 -41.29 -14.74 -37.73
N GLN A 398 -42.20 -15.70 -37.74
CA GLN A 398 -42.28 -16.76 -36.74
C GLN A 398 -42.08 -18.10 -37.42
N VAL A 399 -41.11 -18.87 -36.91
CA VAL A 399 -40.69 -20.15 -37.50
C VAL A 399 -41.67 -21.27 -37.15
N ASP A 400 -42.32 -21.17 -36.00
CA ASP A 400 -43.35 -22.11 -35.58
C ASP A 400 -44.73 -21.63 -36.07
N LEU A 401 -45.26 -22.33 -37.07
CA LEU A 401 -46.58 -22.07 -37.66
C LEU A 401 -47.74 -22.51 -36.76
N SER A 402 -47.47 -23.30 -35.70
CA SER A 402 -48.49 -23.80 -34.78
C SER A 402 -48.83 -22.82 -33.65
N GLU A 403 -47.97 -21.82 -33.43
CA GLU A 403 -48.21 -20.77 -32.44
C GLU A 403 -49.12 -19.67 -32.98
N MET A 404 -50.13 -19.33 -32.19
CA MET A 404 -51.03 -18.23 -32.52
C MET A 404 -50.27 -16.89 -32.51
N PRO A 405 -50.47 -16.03 -33.53
CA PRO A 405 -49.85 -14.71 -33.54
C PRO A 405 -50.35 -13.88 -32.36
N LEU A 406 -49.45 -13.07 -31.78
CA LEU A 406 -49.80 -12.19 -30.68
C LEU A 406 -50.92 -11.22 -31.09
N GLY A 407 -51.88 -11.02 -30.17
CA GLY A 407 -52.93 -10.03 -30.34
C GLY A 407 -52.39 -8.60 -30.40
N THR A 408 -53.12 -7.72 -31.08
CA THR A 408 -52.75 -6.31 -31.28
C THR A 408 -52.44 -5.58 -29.97
N LEU A 409 -53.16 -5.88 -28.88
CA LEU A 409 -52.92 -5.28 -27.56
C LEU A 409 -51.54 -5.67 -26.99
N ALA A 410 -51.17 -6.96 -27.05
CA ALA A 410 -49.87 -7.43 -26.57
C ALA A 410 -48.70 -6.86 -27.38
N LEU A 411 -48.88 -6.68 -28.69
CA LEU A 411 -47.88 -6.01 -29.54
C LEU A 411 -47.74 -4.52 -29.22
N PHE A 412 -48.85 -3.86 -28.88
CA PHE A 412 -48.84 -2.46 -28.44
C PHE A 412 -48.11 -2.31 -27.10
N ASP A 413 -48.42 -3.15 -26.11
CA ASP A 413 -47.76 -3.12 -24.80
C ASP A 413 -46.25 -3.36 -24.93
N MET A 414 -45.84 -4.29 -25.80
CA MET A 414 -44.43 -4.52 -26.12
C MET A 414 -43.78 -3.30 -26.76
N LEU A 415 -44.45 -2.63 -27.70
CA LEU A 415 -43.94 -1.41 -28.33
C LEU A 415 -43.77 -0.27 -27.32
N VAL A 416 -44.74 -0.09 -26.42
CA VAL A 416 -44.66 0.92 -25.35
C VAL A 416 -43.47 0.63 -24.45
N ALA A 417 -43.31 -0.61 -23.98
CA ALA A 417 -42.17 -1.02 -23.16
C ALA A 417 -40.82 -0.78 -23.88
N LEU A 418 -40.74 -1.08 -25.18
CA LEU A 418 -39.55 -0.85 -26.00
C LEU A 418 -39.24 0.64 -26.19
N LYS A 419 -40.26 1.49 -26.35
CA LYS A 419 -40.09 2.95 -26.43
C LYS A 419 -39.59 3.52 -25.11
N THR A 420 -40.22 3.18 -24.00
CA THR A 420 -39.77 3.61 -22.66
C THR A 420 -38.35 3.12 -22.38
N HIS A 421 -38.02 1.88 -22.76
CA HIS A 421 -36.66 1.37 -22.61
C HIS A 421 -35.65 2.12 -23.47
N LYS A 422 -35.99 2.45 -24.72
CA LYS A 422 -35.15 3.25 -25.63
C LYS A 422 -34.83 4.62 -25.01
N GLU A 423 -35.84 5.29 -24.46
CA GLU A 423 -35.70 6.60 -23.81
C GLU A 423 -34.80 6.50 -22.58
N ASN A 424 -35.04 5.51 -21.71
CA ASN A 424 -34.21 5.28 -20.52
C ASN A 424 -32.75 4.97 -20.88
N VAL A 425 -32.50 4.16 -21.92
CA VAL A 425 -31.15 3.85 -22.39
C VAL A 425 -30.47 5.10 -22.96
N ALA A 426 -31.19 5.93 -23.73
CA ALA A 426 -30.66 7.19 -24.24
C ALA A 426 -30.30 8.16 -23.10
N GLU A 427 -31.13 8.25 -22.07
CA GLU A 427 -30.89 9.09 -20.89
C GLU A 427 -29.70 8.57 -20.05
N GLN A 428 -29.57 7.25 -19.87
CA GLN A 428 -28.42 6.65 -19.19
C GLN A 428 -27.11 6.92 -19.94
N ILE A 429 -27.12 6.82 -21.27
CA ILE A 429 -25.95 7.14 -22.10
C ILE A 429 -25.62 8.64 -21.95
N GLY A 430 -26.61 9.54 -22.03
CA GLY A 430 -26.41 10.98 -21.85
C GLY A 430 -25.79 11.33 -20.49
N LYS A 431 -26.36 10.81 -19.40
CA LYS A 431 -25.83 11.00 -18.04
C LYS A 431 -24.41 10.46 -17.87
N SER A 432 -24.08 9.33 -18.48
CA SER A 432 -22.74 8.75 -18.40
C SER A 432 -21.68 9.58 -19.14
N VAL A 433 -22.07 10.27 -20.22
CA VAL A 433 -21.20 11.18 -20.97
C VAL A 433 -21.02 12.50 -20.21
N GLU A 434 -22.11 13.09 -19.70
CA GLU A 434 -22.05 14.32 -18.89
C GLU A 434 -21.23 14.14 -17.59
N GLU A 435 -21.38 13.01 -16.89
CA GLU A 435 -20.56 12.70 -15.71
C GLU A 435 -19.07 12.52 -16.06
N GLU A 436 -18.73 12.03 -17.25
CA GLU A 436 -17.34 11.91 -17.72
C GLU A 436 -16.77 13.28 -18.12
N ASP A 437 -17.56 14.14 -18.78
CA ASP A 437 -17.19 15.52 -19.13
C ASP A 437 -16.99 16.38 -17.86
N GLU A 438 -17.87 16.25 -16.86
CA GLU A 438 -17.71 16.94 -15.57
C GLU A 438 -16.50 16.44 -14.78
N LYS A 439 -16.22 15.13 -14.80
CA LYS A 439 -15.02 14.56 -14.18
C LYS A 439 -13.75 15.04 -14.88
N GLN A 440 -13.71 15.04 -16.21
CA GLN A 440 -12.60 15.61 -16.97
C GLN A 440 -12.39 17.09 -16.65
N LEU A 441 -13.48 17.87 -16.56
CA LEU A 441 -13.41 19.29 -16.20
C LEU A 441 -12.94 19.51 -14.74
N GLN A 442 -13.34 18.65 -13.81
CA GLN A 442 -12.85 18.67 -12.42
C GLN A 442 -11.38 18.24 -12.31
N GLU A 443 -10.95 17.28 -13.13
CA GLU A 443 -9.57 16.80 -13.17
C GLU A 443 -8.64 17.86 -13.77
N GLN A 444 -9.07 18.57 -14.81
CA GLN A 444 -8.39 19.74 -15.36
C GLN A 444 -8.31 20.91 -14.35
N LYS A 445 -9.28 21.07 -13.45
CA LYS A 445 -9.25 22.07 -12.36
C LYS A 445 -8.34 21.69 -11.20
N LYS A 446 -7.95 20.41 -11.03
CA LYS A 446 -6.99 19.99 -9.99
C LYS A 446 -5.56 20.34 -10.37
N ASP A 447 -5.27 20.43 -11.66
CA ASP A 447 -3.98 20.89 -12.16
C ASP A 447 -3.91 22.42 -12.12
N ILE A 448 -3.25 22.93 -11.07
CA ILE A 448 -3.03 24.36 -10.82
C ILE A 448 -2.36 24.99 -12.05
N LEU A 449 -1.47 24.23 -12.72
CA LEU A 449 -0.74 24.70 -13.88
C LEU A 449 -1.66 24.80 -15.10
N THR A 450 -2.51 23.81 -15.35
CA THR A 450 -3.45 23.81 -16.48
C THR A 450 -4.44 24.98 -16.39
N SER A 451 -5.01 25.25 -15.21
CA SER A 451 -5.90 26.42 -15.03
C SER A 451 -5.21 27.75 -15.30
N LEU A 452 -3.95 27.89 -14.92
CA LEU A 452 -3.16 29.12 -15.12
C LEU A 452 -2.67 29.26 -16.57
N LEU A 453 -2.39 28.14 -17.25
CA LEU A 453 -2.03 28.11 -18.68
C LEU A 453 -3.24 28.47 -19.56
N ILE A 454 -4.43 27.99 -19.23
CA ILE A 454 -5.69 28.33 -19.92
C ILE A 454 -5.98 29.84 -19.80
N GLN A 455 -5.77 30.44 -18.63
CA GLN A 455 -5.94 31.90 -18.42
C GLN A 455 -4.98 32.76 -19.25
N LEU A 456 -3.83 32.21 -19.66
CA LEU A 456 -2.84 32.89 -20.49
C LEU A 456 -3.02 32.63 -21.98
N GLY A 457 -3.94 31.73 -22.37
CA GLY A 457 -4.30 31.46 -23.77
C GLY A 457 -3.16 30.88 -24.63
N LYS A 458 -2.18 30.20 -24.02
CA LYS A 458 -1.01 29.65 -24.73
C LYS A 458 -0.69 28.24 -24.24
N GLU A 459 -0.86 27.26 -25.12
CA GLU A 459 -0.60 25.84 -24.82
C GLU A 459 0.81 25.38 -25.24
N GLU A 460 1.52 26.09 -26.14
CA GLU A 460 2.75 25.53 -26.74
C GLU A 460 4.02 26.42 -26.61
N ASP A 461 3.92 27.76 -26.55
CA ASP A 461 5.10 28.65 -26.49
C ASP A 461 5.07 29.65 -25.32
N LEU A 462 5.87 29.37 -24.28
CA LEU A 462 6.04 30.22 -23.10
C LEU A 462 7.30 31.08 -23.21
N SER A 463 7.16 32.41 -23.10
CA SER A 463 8.34 33.28 -22.97
C SER A 463 8.95 33.18 -21.55
N PRO A 464 10.23 33.51 -21.35
CA PRO A 464 10.85 33.51 -20.02
C PRO A 464 10.15 34.43 -19.01
N LYS A 465 9.51 35.50 -19.48
CA LYS A 465 8.73 36.41 -18.63
C LYS A 465 7.40 35.79 -18.20
N ASP A 466 6.73 35.08 -19.12
CA ASP A 466 5.47 34.39 -18.85
C ASP A 466 5.68 33.22 -17.89
N ALA A 467 6.75 32.44 -18.09
CA ALA A 467 7.12 31.35 -17.18
C ALA A 467 7.39 31.85 -15.75
N LYS A 468 8.09 32.99 -15.61
CA LYS A 468 8.33 33.61 -14.29
C LYS A 468 7.03 34.08 -13.63
N LYS A 469 6.10 34.62 -14.42
CA LYS A 469 4.78 35.05 -13.94
C LYS A 469 3.94 33.85 -13.47
N ILE A 470 3.84 32.79 -14.29
CA ILE A 470 3.16 31.54 -13.94
C ILE A 470 3.72 30.96 -12.64
N TYR A 471 5.05 30.96 -12.49
CA TYR A 471 5.68 30.48 -11.26
C TYR A 471 5.26 31.28 -10.02
N GLN A 472 5.18 32.61 -10.13
CA GLN A 472 4.72 33.48 -9.05
C GLN A 472 3.24 33.26 -8.72
N ASP A 473 2.40 33.12 -9.75
CA ASP A 473 0.97 32.90 -9.60
C ASP A 473 0.68 31.51 -8.97
N CYS A 474 1.41 30.47 -9.38
CA CYS A 474 1.38 29.14 -8.76
C CYS A 474 1.73 29.19 -7.27
N LEU A 475 2.79 29.94 -6.89
CA LEU A 475 3.20 30.08 -5.51
C LEU A 475 2.15 30.83 -4.67
N ALA A 476 1.54 31.88 -5.22
CA ALA A 476 0.47 32.63 -4.55
C ALA A 476 -0.78 31.77 -4.31
N GLU A 477 -1.20 31.02 -5.32
CA GLU A 477 -2.35 30.10 -5.22
C GLU A 477 -2.09 28.98 -4.19
N MET A 478 -0.90 28.39 -4.20
CA MET A 478 -0.52 27.38 -3.21
C MET A 478 -0.55 27.96 -1.79
N ARG A 479 -0.04 29.18 -1.59
CA ARG A 479 -0.07 29.87 -0.29
C ARG A 479 -1.51 30.12 0.19
N ASN A 480 -2.39 30.57 -0.70
CA ASN A 480 -3.81 30.77 -0.38
C ASN A 480 -4.50 29.48 0.03
N ARG A 481 -4.25 28.36 -0.68
CA ARG A 481 -4.82 27.05 -0.35
C ARG A 481 -4.35 26.53 1.01
N LEU A 482 -3.06 26.71 1.32
CA LEU A 482 -2.52 26.35 2.64
C LEU A 482 -3.17 27.19 3.74
N GLN A 483 -3.37 28.49 3.51
CA GLN A 483 -4.07 29.37 4.44
C GLN A 483 -5.54 28.95 4.64
N MET A 484 -6.27 28.64 3.57
CA MET A 484 -7.66 28.15 3.66
C MET A 484 -7.75 26.83 4.44
N LYS A 485 -6.83 25.90 4.20
CA LYS A 485 -6.78 24.64 4.96
C LYS A 485 -6.48 24.86 6.44
N ALA A 486 -5.51 25.73 6.76
CA ALA A 486 -5.21 26.09 8.14
C ALA A 486 -6.45 26.68 8.83
N ASN A 487 -7.15 27.60 8.16
CA ASN A 487 -8.38 28.20 8.69
C ASN A 487 -9.52 27.17 8.89
N LEU A 488 -9.66 26.19 7.98
CA LEU A 488 -10.65 25.11 8.12
C LEU A 488 -10.33 24.20 9.31
N ILE A 489 -9.06 23.80 9.46
CA ILE A 489 -8.62 22.99 10.60
C ILE A 489 -8.85 23.74 11.91
N GLN A 490 -8.49 25.02 11.95
CA GLN A 490 -8.72 25.89 13.11
C GLN A 490 -10.21 25.97 13.47
N LYS A 491 -11.09 26.17 12.48
CA LYS A 491 -12.54 26.19 12.70
C LYS A 491 -13.06 24.85 13.23
N CYS A 492 -12.62 23.72 12.65
CA CYS A 492 -13.04 22.39 13.12
C CYS A 492 -12.55 22.13 14.56
N TYR A 493 -11.33 22.54 14.87
CA TYR A 493 -10.76 22.44 16.22
C TYR A 493 -11.58 23.26 17.23
N GLU A 494 -11.96 24.49 16.88
CA GLU A 494 -12.80 25.35 17.72
C GLU A 494 -14.19 24.75 17.96
N GLU A 495 -14.84 24.23 16.91
CA GLU A 495 -16.15 23.57 16.99
C GLU A 495 -16.10 22.31 17.88
N GLU A 496 -15.10 21.45 17.72
CA GLU A 496 -14.94 20.25 18.54
C GLU A 496 -14.56 20.59 19.99
N THR A 497 -13.74 21.63 20.20
CA THR A 497 -13.41 22.13 21.55
C THR A 497 -14.67 22.62 22.27
N GLN A 498 -15.55 23.35 21.59
CA GLN A 498 -16.83 23.81 22.15
C GLN A 498 -17.77 22.64 22.46
N ARG A 499 -17.85 21.63 21.59
CA ARG A 499 -18.64 20.41 21.82
C ARG A 499 -18.14 19.66 23.06
N LEU A 500 -16.83 19.49 23.18
CA LEU A 500 -16.22 18.84 24.34
C LEU A 500 -16.50 19.60 25.64
N GLN A 501 -16.33 20.93 25.64
CA GLN A 501 -16.63 21.77 26.81
C GLN A 501 -18.11 21.68 27.23
N THR A 502 -19.02 21.72 26.27
CA THR A 502 -20.47 21.59 26.52
C THR A 502 -20.79 20.24 27.15
N LYS A 503 -20.18 19.16 26.64
CA LYS A 503 -20.40 17.80 27.15
C LYS A 503 -19.78 17.59 28.54
N GLN A 504 -18.63 18.22 28.82
CA GLN A 504 -18.02 18.25 30.16
C GLN A 504 -18.91 18.98 31.18
N GLN A 505 -19.47 20.14 30.81
CA GLN A 505 -20.41 20.87 31.68
C GLN A 505 -21.69 20.08 31.93
N TRP A 506 -22.22 19.39 30.90
CA TRP A 506 -23.38 18.51 31.05
C TRP A 506 -23.10 17.36 32.03
N TYR A 507 -21.94 16.72 31.93
CA TYR A 507 -21.53 15.64 32.83
C TYR A 507 -21.40 16.12 34.28
N GLN A 508 -20.77 17.28 34.50
CA GLN A 508 -20.66 17.90 35.83
C GLN A 508 -22.03 18.17 36.47
N LYS A 509 -23.02 18.62 35.68
CA LYS A 509 -24.38 18.90 36.18
C LYS A 509 -25.20 17.64 36.45
N SER A 510 -24.94 16.56 35.71
CA SER A 510 -25.76 15.33 35.73
C SER A 510 -25.15 14.20 36.56
N GLN A 511 -23.99 14.44 37.20
CA GLN A 511 -23.14 13.44 37.85
C GLN A 511 -23.86 12.52 38.85
N LEU A 512 -24.88 13.03 39.55
CA LEU A 512 -25.63 12.29 40.58
C LEU A 512 -26.78 11.44 40.04
N HIS A 513 -27.18 11.62 38.78
CA HIS A 513 -28.36 10.98 38.17
C HIS A 513 -28.02 10.12 36.93
N LEU A 514 -26.73 9.99 36.59
CA LEU A 514 -26.27 9.24 35.41
C LEU A 514 -26.24 7.73 35.66
N SER A 515 -26.77 6.98 34.69
CA SER A 515 -26.62 5.53 34.63
C SER A 515 -25.17 5.12 34.34
N GLU A 516 -24.83 3.87 34.65
CA GLU A 516 -23.49 3.31 34.42
C GLU A 516 -23.11 3.32 32.93
N GLN A 517 -24.07 3.03 32.05
CA GLN A 517 -23.90 3.07 30.60
C GLN A 517 -23.62 4.49 30.06
N GLU A 518 -24.23 5.52 30.64
CA GLU A 518 -23.97 6.90 30.25
C GLU A 518 -22.60 7.40 30.72
N LYS A 519 -22.07 6.85 31.82
CA LYS A 519 -20.70 7.12 32.31
C LYS A 519 -19.66 6.50 31.37
N ASP A 520 -19.86 5.26 30.93
CA ASP A 520 -18.97 4.59 29.97
C ASP A 520 -18.96 5.29 28.61
N ASN A 521 -20.14 5.69 28.11
CA ASN A 521 -20.25 6.46 26.87
C ASN A 521 -19.56 7.83 26.95
N TYR A 522 -19.55 8.45 28.13
CA TYR A 522 -18.83 9.69 28.36
C TYR A 522 -17.30 9.47 28.43
N GLN A 523 -16.84 8.44 29.13
CA GLN A 523 -15.42 8.08 29.18
C GLN A 523 -14.87 7.78 27.78
N THR A 524 -15.61 7.01 26.97
CA THR A 524 -15.27 6.70 25.56
C THR A 524 -15.29 7.94 24.66
N TYR A 525 -15.98 9.01 25.04
CA TYR A 525 -16.00 10.24 24.26
C TYR A 525 -14.83 11.18 24.61
N CYS A 526 -14.27 11.08 25.82
CA CYS A 526 -13.20 11.95 26.31
C CYS A 526 -11.79 11.37 26.13
N PHE A 527 -11.67 10.05 25.96
CA PHE A 527 -10.44 9.30 25.75
C PHE A 527 -10.58 8.47 24.47
#